data_AF-A0A0F8XHB6-F1
#
_entry.id   AF-A0A0F8XHB6-F1
#
_cell.length_a   1.000
_cell.length_b   1.000
_cell.length_c   1.000
_cell.angle_alpha   90.00
_cell.angle_beta   90.00
_cell.angle_gamma   90.00
#
_symmetry.space_group_name_H-M   'P 1'
#
loop_
_entity.id
_entity.type
_entity.pdbx_description
1 polymer ?
#
loop_
_entity_poly.entity_id
_entity_poly.type
_entity_poly.pdbx_seq_one_letter_code
_entity_poly.pdbx_strand_id
1 'polypeptide(L)' 'MTNIKNNQTKPKMRNITINIPEIYDENIKKLIKMKLIPSRSEAIRVALREFLHNEYKNLKLLGFFEEKI' A
#
# COMPACT_ATOMS: atom_id res chain seq x y z
N MET A 1 33.30 -3.94 -21.73
CA MET A 1 32.48 -4.48 -20.63
C MET A 1 31.12 -3.80 -20.70
N THR A 2 30.08 -4.55 -21.04
CA THR A 2 28.73 -4.05 -21.33
C THR A 2 28.03 -3.61 -20.03
N ASN A 3 27.61 -2.35 -20.00
CA ASN A 3 26.93 -1.74 -18.87
C ASN A 3 25.44 -2.12 -18.92
N ILE A 4 25.05 -3.20 -18.22
CA ILE A 4 23.65 -3.62 -18.09
C ILE A 4 22.95 -2.67 -17.12
N LYS A 5 22.43 -1.55 -17.64
CA LYS A 5 21.45 -0.74 -16.91
C LYS A 5 20.18 -1.57 -16.79
N ASN A 6 19.97 -2.22 -15.64
CA ASN A 6 18.68 -2.80 -15.28
C ASN A 6 17.66 -1.67 -15.15
N ASN A 7 17.00 -1.33 -16.26
CA ASN A 7 15.84 -0.44 -16.31
C ASN A 7 14.64 -1.18 -15.68
N GLN A 8 14.65 -1.35 -14.36
CA GLN A 8 13.48 -1.83 -13.63
C GLN A 8 12.44 -0.71 -13.64
N THR A 9 11.55 -0.75 -14.62
CA THR A 9 10.39 0.14 -14.68
C THR A 9 9.53 -0.11 -13.45
N LYS A 10 9.24 0.93 -12.66
CA LYS A 10 8.38 0.81 -11.48
C LYS A 10 7.07 0.14 -11.89
N PRO A 11 6.63 -0.92 -11.18
CA PRO A 11 5.38 -1.57 -11.50
C PRO A 11 4.24 -0.55 -11.43
N LYS A 12 3.41 -0.52 -12.48
CA LYS A 12 2.25 0.37 -12.55
C LYS A 12 1.25 0.03 -11.43
N MET A 13 0.49 1.03 -10.97
CA MET A 13 -0.65 0.80 -10.08
C MET A 13 -1.64 -0.18 -10.75
N ARG A 14 -2.21 -1.08 -9.94
CA ARG A 14 -3.18 -2.07 -10.39
C ARG A 14 -4.50 -1.88 -9.65
N ASN A 15 -5.61 -2.05 -10.36
CA ASN A 15 -6.92 -2.10 -9.73
C ASN A 15 -7.10 -3.46 -9.05
N ILE A 16 -7.58 -3.42 -7.81
CA ILE A 16 -7.89 -4.60 -7.01
C ILE A 16 -9.32 -4.46 -6.47
N THR A 17 -10.05 -5.57 -6.46
CA THR A 17 -11.36 -5.66 -5.80
C THR A 17 -11.16 -6.40 -4.49
N ILE A 18 -11.62 -5.80 -3.40
CA ILE A 18 -11.56 -6.37 -2.05
C ILE A 18 -12.94 -6.34 -1.43
N ASN A 19 -13.26 -7.34 -0.61
CA ASN A 19 -14.42 -7.30 0.26
C ASN A 19 -14.01 -6.71 1.61
N ILE A 20 -14.74 -5.71 2.10
CA ILE A 20 -14.50 -5.09 3.41
C ILE A 20 -15.83 -4.94 4.17
N PRO A 21 -15.80 -5.00 5.52
CA PRO A 21 -16.95 -4.66 6.33
C PRO A 21 -17.57 -3.31 5.95
N GLU A 22 -18.90 -3.26 5.90
CA GLU A 22 -19.67 -2.07 5.50
C GLU A 22 -19.32 -0.84 6.33
N ILE A 23 -19.16 -1.02 7.65
CA ILE A 23 -18.77 0.04 8.58
C ILE A 23 -17.45 0.73 8.18
N TYR A 24 -16.50 0.03 7.54
CA TYR A 24 -15.27 0.66 7.08
C TYR A 24 -15.50 1.51 5.83
N ASP A 25 -16.30 1.03 4.87
CA ASP A 25 -16.65 1.81 3.67
C ASP A 25 -17.44 3.08 4.04
N GLU A 26 -18.39 2.98 4.98
CA GLU A 26 -19.14 4.13 5.49
C GLU A 26 -18.23 5.19 6.13
N ASN A 27 -17.30 4.77 6.97
CA ASN A 27 -16.36 5.68 7.61
C ASN A 27 -15.39 6.31 6.59
N ILE A 28 -14.92 5.55 5.59
CA ILE A 28 -14.12 6.09 4.49
C ILE A 28 -14.92 7.14 3.71
N LYS A 29 -16.19 6.88 3.38
CA LYS A 29 -17.07 7.85 2.72
C LYS A 29 -17.23 9.13 3.56
N LYS A 30 -17.33 9.01 4.90
CA LYS A 30 -17.38 10.16 5.81
C LYS A 30 -16.10 11.01 5.73
N LEU A 31 -14.92 10.37 5.73
CA LEU A 31 -13.63 11.07 5.58
C LEU A 31 -13.53 11.81 4.24
N ILE A 32 -14.03 11.21 3.16
CA ILE A 32 -14.07 11.86 1.83
C ILE A 32 -15.02 13.07 1.86
N LYS A 33 -16.21 12.94 2.46
CA LYS A 33 -17.17 14.05 2.61
C LYS A 33 -16.59 15.22 3.40
N MET A 34 -15.76 14.93 4.41
CA MET A 34 -15.02 15.92 5.19
C MET A 34 -13.83 16.53 4.44
N LYS A 35 -13.57 16.12 3.18
CA LYS A 35 -12.43 16.54 2.35
C LYS A 35 -11.07 16.25 2.98
N LEU A 36 -11.01 15.28 3.90
CA LEU A 36 -9.75 14.83 4.52
C LEU A 36 -8.96 13.90 3.60
N ILE A 37 -9.68 13.14 2.76
CA ILE A 37 -9.10 12.16 1.84
C ILE A 37 -9.75 12.30 0.47
N PRO A 38 -8.98 12.23 -0.64
CA PRO A 38 -9.51 12.47 -1.98
C PRO A 38 -10.34 11.31 -2.56
N SER A 39 -10.11 10.05 -2.14
CA SER A 39 -10.82 8.90 -2.69
C SER A 39 -10.75 7.67 -1.79
N ARG A 40 -11.58 6.65 -2.04
CA ARG A 40 -11.52 5.36 -1.33
C ARG A 40 -10.16 4.68 -1.52
N SER A 41 -9.64 4.68 -2.75
CA SER A 41 -8.34 4.08 -3.05
C SER A 41 -7.19 4.81 -2.35
N GLU A 42 -7.26 6.13 -2.16
CA GLU A 42 -6.29 6.86 -1.35
C GLU A 42 -6.40 6.50 0.12
N ALA A 43 -7.62 6.40 0.68
CA ALA A 43 -7.83 6.00 2.06
C ALA A 43 -7.13 4.66 2.36
N ILE A 44 -7.36 3.67 1.49
CA ILE A 44 -6.75 2.33 1.63
C ILE A 44 -5.23 2.39 1.46
N ARG A 45 -4.72 3.18 0.49
CA ARG A 45 -3.27 3.32 0.29
C ARG A 45 -2.56 3.97 1.48
N VAL A 46 -3.16 4.99 2.08
CA VAL A 46 -2.62 5.66 3.28
C VAL A 46 -2.63 4.68 4.45
N ALA A 47 -3.78 4.04 4.74
CA ALA A 47 -3.89 3.07 5.83
C ALA A 47 -2.88 1.92 5.72
N LEU A 48 -2.72 1.35 4.52
CA LEU A 48 -1.72 0.30 4.28
C LEU A 48 -0.29 0.81 4.43
N ARG A 49 0.01 2.02 3.96
CA ARG A 49 1.35 2.62 4.10
C ARG A 49 1.70 2.81 5.58
N GLU A 50 0.80 3.40 6.35
CA GLU A 50 1.01 3.64 7.78
C GLU A 50 1.14 2.32 8.54
N PHE A 51 0.27 1.35 8.26
CA PHE A 51 0.36 0.01 8.83
C PHE A 51 1.71 -0.64 8.54
N LEU A 52 2.12 -0.72 7.28
CA LEU A 52 3.40 -1.35 6.90
C LEU A 52 4.61 -0.59 7.44
N HIS A 53 4.53 0.74 7.55
CA HIS A 53 5.61 1.54 8.12
C HIS A 53 5.77 1.28 9.62
N ASN A 54 4.66 1.18 10.36
CA ASN A 54 4.67 0.86 11.78
C ASN A 54 5.13 -0.57 12.03
N GLU A 55 4.73 -1.51 11.17
CA GLU A 55 5.10 -2.92 11.23
C GLU A 55 6.48 -3.22 10.63
N TYR A 56 7.20 -2.23 10.11
CA TYR A 56 8.45 -2.43 9.37
C TYR A 56 9.52 -3.17 10.19
N LYS A 57 9.59 -2.92 11.50
CA LYS A 57 10.48 -3.65 12.41
C LYS A 57 10.13 -5.13 12.48
N ASN A 58 8.84 -5.47 12.53
CA ASN A 58 8.35 -6.84 12.56
C ASN A 58 8.58 -7.54 11.21
N LEU A 59 8.40 -6.82 10.10
CA LEU A 59 8.70 -7.35 8.76
C LEU A 59 10.18 -7.72 8.60
N LYS A 60 11.09 -6.93 9.18
CA LYS A 60 12.52 -7.25 9.20
C LYS A 60 12.81 -8.52 10.00
N LEU A 61 12.17 -8.69 11.17
CA LEU A 61 12.30 -9.89 11.99
C LEU A 61 11.81 -11.15 11.26
N LEU A 62 10.79 -11.01 10.43
CA LEU A 62 10.19 -12.10 9.65
C LEU A 62 10.94 -12.41 8.33
N GLY A 63 12.10 -11.78 8.08
CA GLY A 63 12.93 -12.09 6.90
C GLY A 63 12.36 -11.65 5.55
N PHE A 64 11.36 -10.77 5.52
CA PHE A 64 10.70 -10.33 4.27
C PHE A 64 11.63 -9.57 3.30
N PHE A 65 12.79 -9.11 3.78
CA PHE A 65 13.77 -8.35 2.99
C PHE A 65 15.04 -9.15 2.70
N GLU A 66 15.12 -10.41 3.13
CA GLU A 66 16.24 -11.28 2.77
C GLU A 66 15.98 -11.79 1.34
N GLU A 67 16.92 -11.54 0.43
CA GLU A 67 16.84 -12.11 -0.92
C GLU A 67 16.76 -13.63 -0.80
N LYS A 68 15.75 -14.23 -1.46
CA LYS A 68 15.77 -15.68 -1.67
C LYS A 68 16.99 -15.99 -2.53
N ILE A 69 18.04 -16.53 -1.89
CA ILE A 69 19.20 -17.15 -2.53
C ILE A 69 18.72 -18.30 -3.41
#